data_AF-A0A3C1PQK6-F1
#
_entry.id   AF-A0A3C1PQK6-F1
#
_cell.length_a   1.000
_cell.length_b   1.000
_cell.length_c   1.000
_cell.angle_alpha   90.00
_cell.angle_beta   90.00
_cell.angle_gamma   90.00
#
_symmetry.space_group_name_H-M   'P 1'
#
loop_
_entity.id
_entity.type
_entity.pdbx_description
1 polymer ?
#
loop_
_entity_poly.entity_id
_entity_poly.type
_entity_poly.pdbx_seq_one_letter_code
_entity_poly.pdbx_strand_id
1 'polypeptide(L)'
;NNPAMCAYSEARTIDFAAHYNDALKNSFPTSQDMFLLSIGTGEEKEPFLYEEAKDWGLVGWLQPLLDILMSANSETVDYQLRQMFNTTEPGNYVRMQPDLFHANSQMDNATQANMLALKDAAQKFVIEHKAKLNAVVQKLIENKTIIKKATT
;
A
#
# COMPACT_ATOMS: atom_id res chain seq x y z
N ASN A 1 -4.46 8.62 -1.65
CA ASN A 1 -3.64 8.90 -0.45
C ASN A 1 -2.93 7.61 -0.04
N ASN A 2 -1.60 7.61 0.11
CA ASN A 2 -0.79 6.43 0.45
C ASN A 2 0.27 6.77 1.52
N PRO A 3 0.07 6.38 2.80
CA PRO A 3 0.94 6.76 3.90
C PRO A 3 2.25 5.96 3.97
N ALA A 4 2.53 5.05 3.02
CA ALA A 4 3.69 4.17 3.09
C ALA A 4 5.03 4.93 3.10
N MET A 5 5.13 6.07 2.40
CA MET A 5 6.33 6.91 2.46
C MET A 5 6.51 7.55 3.84
N CYS A 6 5.42 7.99 4.47
CA CYS A 6 5.47 8.53 5.84
C CYS A 6 5.92 7.45 6.82
N ALA A 7 5.37 6.24 6.71
CA ALA A 7 5.78 5.11 7.54
C ALA A 7 7.27 4.76 7.35
N TYR A 8 7.75 4.75 6.11
CA TYR A 8 9.18 4.57 5.82
C TYR A 8 10.03 5.69 6.44
N SER A 9 9.64 6.95 6.26
CA SER A 9 10.37 8.10 6.80
C SER A 9 10.46 8.07 8.32
N GLU A 10 9.36 7.75 9.00
CA GLU A 10 9.30 7.67 10.46
C GLU A 10 10.12 6.48 10.99
N ALA A 11 10.05 5.33 10.32
CA ALA A 11 10.90 4.19 10.68
C ALA A 11 12.41 4.52 10.58
N ARG A 12 12.82 5.52 9.80
CA ARG A 12 14.23 5.95 9.75
C ARG A 12 14.64 6.85 10.92
N THR A 13 13.68 7.44 11.64
CA THR A 13 13.95 8.38 12.73
C THR A 13 13.85 7.75 14.10
N ILE A 14 13.16 6.61 14.23
CA ILE A 14 13.07 5.84 15.47
C ILE A 14 14.42 5.19 15.75
N ASP A 15 14.95 5.33 16.96
CA ASP A 15 16.06 4.49 17.47
C ASP A 15 15.49 3.13 17.91
N PHE A 16 15.49 2.16 17.00
CA PHE A 16 14.92 0.84 17.26
C PHE A 16 15.65 0.05 18.35
N ALA A 17 16.95 0.24 18.52
CA ALA A 17 17.71 -0.44 19.58
C ALA A 17 17.27 0.06 20.96
N ALA A 18 17.16 1.38 21.12
CA ALA A 18 16.67 1.99 22.34
C ALA A 18 15.18 1.70 22.57
N HIS A 19 14.35 1.83 21.54
CA HIS A 19 12.90 1.67 21.64
C HIS A 19 12.49 0.25 22.08
N TYR A 20 13.21 -0.77 21.61
CA TYR A 20 12.94 -2.18 21.95
C TYR A 20 13.87 -2.72 23.06
N ASN A 21 14.78 -1.91 23.59
CA ASN A 21 15.83 -2.32 24.54
C ASN A 21 16.61 -3.56 24.05
N ASP A 22 17.02 -3.54 22.78
CA ASP A 22 17.69 -4.64 22.10
C ASP A 22 18.89 -4.09 21.31
N ALA A 23 20.08 -4.23 21.89
CA ALA A 23 21.32 -3.71 21.31
C ALA A 23 21.73 -4.42 20.00
N LEU A 24 21.08 -5.54 19.63
CA LEU A 24 21.32 -6.22 18.36
C LEU A 24 20.49 -5.63 17.22
N LYS A 25 19.49 -4.78 17.51
CA LYS A 25 18.74 -4.07 16.47
C LYS A 25 19.54 -2.90 15.92
N ASN A 26 19.39 -2.66 14.62
CA ASN A 26 19.89 -1.42 14.00
C ASN A 26 19.06 -0.24 14.54
N SER A 27 19.70 0.74 15.18
CA SER A 27 19.04 1.94 15.69
C SER A 27 18.29 2.70 14.61
N PHE A 28 18.91 2.94 13.45
CA PHE A 28 18.32 3.77 12.38
C PHE A 28 18.30 2.98 11.07
N PRO A 29 17.31 2.08 10.89
CA PRO A 29 17.27 1.18 9.76
C PRO A 29 17.18 1.93 8.42
N THR A 30 17.79 1.35 7.39
CA THR A 30 17.70 1.79 6.00
C THR A 30 16.76 0.87 5.21
N SER A 31 16.53 1.13 3.91
CA SER A 31 15.73 0.22 3.07
C SER A 31 16.30 -1.20 2.98
N GLN A 32 17.59 -1.42 3.25
CA GLN A 32 18.22 -2.76 3.33
C GLN A 32 17.70 -3.57 4.53
N ASP A 33 17.39 -2.88 5.63
CA ASP A 33 16.99 -3.47 6.90
C ASP A 33 15.48 -3.65 7.01
N MET A 34 14.73 -3.17 6.02
CA MET A 34 13.27 -3.06 6.06
C MET A 34 12.61 -4.00 5.06
N PHE A 35 11.49 -4.59 5.49
CA PHE A 35 10.48 -5.12 4.60
C PHE A 35 9.21 -4.29 4.75
N LEU A 36 8.73 -3.70 3.65
CA LEU A 36 7.60 -2.78 3.65
C LEU A 36 6.45 -3.34 2.81
N LEU A 37 5.35 -3.67 3.48
CA LEU A 37 4.08 -4.02 2.86
C LEU A 37 3.15 -2.80 2.86
N SER A 38 2.76 -2.33 1.68
CA SER A 38 1.78 -1.27 1.48
C SER A 38 0.49 -1.86 0.93
N ILE A 39 -0.63 -1.65 1.61
CA ILE A 39 -1.95 -2.18 1.22
C ILE A 39 -2.82 -0.99 0.82
N GLY A 40 -3.37 -1.04 -0.39
CA GLY A 40 -4.33 -0.08 -0.88
C GLY A 40 -5.76 -0.57 -0.71
N THR A 41 -6.70 0.36 -0.84
CA THR A 41 -8.15 0.15 -0.69
C THR A 41 -8.82 -0.25 -1.99
N GLY A 42 -8.03 -0.50 -3.03
CA GLY A 42 -8.49 -0.73 -4.39
C GLY A 42 -8.33 0.49 -5.27
N GLU A 43 -8.35 0.26 -6.58
CA GLU A 43 -8.43 1.30 -7.59
C GLU A 43 -9.51 0.99 -8.62
N GLU A 44 -10.10 2.06 -9.14
CA GLU A 44 -11.00 2.02 -10.28
C GLU A 44 -10.44 3.02 -11.31
N LYS A 45 -10.30 2.58 -12.56
CA LYS A 45 -9.73 3.38 -13.65
C LYS A 45 -10.85 3.82 -14.59
N GLU A 46 -11.85 4.50 -14.03
CA GLU A 46 -12.86 5.14 -14.87
C GLU A 46 -12.26 6.38 -15.54
N PRO A 47 -12.29 6.47 -16.88
CA PRO A 47 -11.79 7.64 -17.58
C PRO A 47 -12.77 8.81 -17.46
N PHE A 48 -12.25 10.01 -17.20
CA PHE A 48 -13.02 11.24 -17.37
C PHE A 48 -13.03 11.65 -18.84
N LEU A 49 -14.16 11.45 -19.52
CA LEU A 49 -14.29 11.78 -20.94
C LEU A 49 -14.41 13.29 -21.15
N TYR A 50 -13.70 13.82 -22.15
CA TYR A 50 -13.71 15.26 -22.46
C TYR A 50 -15.12 15.81 -22.69
N GLU A 51 -15.95 15.07 -23.44
CA GLU A 51 -17.32 15.51 -23.77
C GLU A 51 -18.21 15.66 -22.54
N GLU A 52 -17.93 14.93 -21.45
CA GLU A 52 -18.64 15.02 -20.18
C GLU A 52 -18.07 16.13 -19.31
N ALA A 53 -16.74 16.27 -19.29
CA ALA A 53 -16.03 17.17 -18.39
C ALA A 53 -15.96 18.63 -18.89
N LYS A 54 -16.09 18.88 -20.21
CA LYS A 54 -15.92 20.23 -20.80
C LYS A 54 -16.90 21.26 -20.25
N ASP A 55 -18.09 20.82 -19.84
CA ASP A 55 -19.17 21.67 -19.35
C ASP A 55 -19.29 21.64 -17.81
N TRP A 56 -18.35 20.99 -17.11
CA TRP A 56 -18.33 20.96 -15.65
C TRP A 56 -18.00 22.33 -15.05
N GLY A 57 -18.89 22.84 -14.20
CA GLY A 57 -18.60 23.96 -13.30
C GLY A 57 -17.74 23.55 -12.10
N LEU A 58 -17.39 24.51 -11.24
CA LEU A 58 -16.52 24.28 -10.07
C LEU A 58 -16.98 23.13 -9.16
N VAL A 59 -18.30 23.00 -8.93
CA VAL A 59 -18.87 21.92 -8.11
C VAL A 59 -18.73 20.57 -8.80
N GLY A 60 -18.91 20.51 -10.13
CA GLY A 60 -18.74 19.29 -10.90
C GLY A 60 -17.31 18.77 -10.89
N TRP A 61 -16.32 19.67 -10.83
CA TRP A 61 -14.91 19.30 -10.75
C TRP A 61 -14.44 18.81 -9.37
N LEU A 62 -15.18 19.10 -8.29
CA LEU A 62 -14.67 18.89 -6.92
C LEU A 62 -14.35 17.43 -6.64
N GLN A 63 -15.30 16.52 -6.88
CA GLN A 63 -15.11 15.08 -6.65
C GLN A 63 -14.02 14.48 -7.57
N PRO A 64 -14.07 14.69 -8.90
CA PRO A 64 -13.01 14.24 -9.82
C PRO A 64 -11.61 14.72 -9.43
N LEU A 65 -11.45 15.98 -8.99
CA LEU A 65 -10.15 16.49 -8.56
C LEU A 65 -9.64 15.77 -7.30
N LEU A 66 -10.52 15.49 -6.33
CA LEU A 66 -10.15 14.73 -5.15
C LEU A 66 -9.70 13.31 -5.52
N ASP A 67 -10.44 12.65 -6.41
CA ASP A 67 -10.11 11.30 -6.89
C ASP A 67 -8.77 11.28 -7.62
N ILE A 68 -8.53 12.25 -8.53
CA ILE A 68 -7.26 12.41 -9.24
C ILE A 68 -6.11 12.62 -8.26
N LEU A 69 -6.24 13.56 -7.31
CA LEU A 69 -5.19 13.86 -6.33
C LEU A 69 -4.89 12.64 -5.45
N MET A 70 -5.92 11.91 -5.03
CA MET A 70 -5.75 10.71 -4.21
C MET A 70 -5.04 9.59 -4.97
N SER A 71 -5.42 9.34 -6.22
CA SER A 71 -4.80 8.33 -7.09
C SER A 71 -3.36 8.71 -7.43
N ALA A 72 -3.13 9.96 -7.87
CA ALA A 72 -1.81 10.47 -8.19
C ALA A 72 -0.84 10.39 -7.01
N ASN A 73 -1.29 10.72 -5.79
CA ASN A 73 -0.48 10.54 -4.58
C ASN A 73 -0.14 9.06 -4.34
N SER A 74 -1.11 8.15 -4.53
CA SER A 74 -0.88 6.72 -4.32
C SER A 74 0.15 6.15 -5.28
N GLU A 75 0.04 6.49 -6.57
CA GLU A 75 0.97 6.09 -7.63
C GLU A 75 2.36 6.69 -7.43
N THR A 76 2.43 7.98 -7.08
CA THR A 76 3.71 8.67 -6.82
C THR A 76 4.46 8.01 -5.66
N VAL A 77 3.77 7.69 -4.56
CA VAL A 77 4.38 7.02 -3.40
C VAL A 77 4.83 5.59 -3.75
N ASP A 78 4.00 4.83 -4.48
CA ASP A 78 4.38 3.49 -4.95
C ASP A 78 5.64 3.55 -5.83
N TYR A 79 5.69 4.49 -6.77
CA TYR A 79 6.85 4.69 -7.63
C TYR A 79 8.11 5.05 -6.82
N GLN A 80 8.03 6.04 -5.93
CA GLN A 80 9.17 6.47 -5.12
C GLN A 80 9.72 5.33 -4.26
N LEU A 81 8.84 4.59 -3.57
CA LEU A 81 9.26 3.46 -2.74
C LEU A 81 9.87 2.33 -3.58
N ARG A 82 9.32 2.02 -4.76
CA ARG A 82 9.95 1.06 -5.68
C ARG A 82 11.36 1.49 -6.06
N GLN A 83 11.56 2.74 -6.46
CA GLN A 83 12.90 3.22 -6.82
C GLN A 83 13.86 3.13 -5.63
N MET A 84 13.42 3.50 -4.43
CA MET A 84 14.26 3.49 -3.23
C MET A 84 14.62 2.09 -2.72
N PHE A 85 13.73 1.10 -2.87
CA PHE A 85 14.03 -0.30 -2.48
C PHE A 85 14.77 -1.06 -3.58
N ASN A 86 14.65 -0.65 -4.85
CA ASN A 86 15.43 -1.23 -5.95
C ASN A 86 16.91 -0.86 -5.91
N THR A 87 17.32 0.20 -5.19
CA THR A 87 18.74 0.55 -5.00
C THR A 87 19.44 -0.32 -3.96
N THR A 88 18.69 -1.11 -3.19
CA THR A 88 19.21 -1.88 -2.07
C THR A 88 18.87 -3.37 -2.22
N GLU A 89 17.69 -3.78 -1.77
CA GLU A 89 17.22 -5.16 -1.81
C GLU A 89 15.90 -5.23 -2.59
N PRO A 90 15.96 -5.52 -3.90
CA PRO A 90 14.78 -5.67 -4.73
C PRO A 90 13.78 -6.68 -4.15
N GLY A 91 12.51 -6.30 -4.10
CA GLY A 91 11.44 -7.16 -3.57
C GLY A 91 11.20 -7.05 -2.06
N ASN A 92 11.90 -6.15 -1.36
CA ASN A 92 11.58 -5.81 0.03
C ASN A 92 10.48 -4.74 0.18
N TYR A 93 10.06 -4.10 -0.92
CA TYR A 93 8.83 -3.33 -0.99
C TYR A 93 7.75 -4.09 -1.77
N VAL A 94 6.59 -4.30 -1.14
CA VAL A 94 5.45 -4.96 -1.76
C VAL A 94 4.22 -4.07 -1.66
N ARG A 95 3.67 -3.67 -2.80
CA ARG A 95 2.35 -3.04 -2.90
C ARG A 95 1.28 -4.07 -3.24
N MET A 96 0.20 -4.10 -2.47
CA MET A 96 -1.03 -4.81 -2.75
C MET A 96 -2.12 -3.79 -3.03
N GLN A 97 -2.65 -3.79 -4.24
CA GLN A 97 -3.69 -2.88 -4.67
C GLN A 97 -4.70 -3.68 -5.51
N PRO A 98 -5.88 -3.99 -4.96
CA PRO A 98 -6.92 -4.70 -5.70
C PRO A 98 -7.57 -3.86 -6.80
N ASP A 99 -8.08 -4.51 -7.84
CA ASP A 99 -9.10 -3.89 -8.70
C ASP A 99 -10.47 -3.99 -7.99
N LEU A 100 -11.31 -2.96 -8.15
CA LEU A 100 -12.64 -2.93 -7.52
C LEU A 100 -13.71 -3.72 -8.29
N PHE A 101 -13.47 -4.07 -9.55
CA PHE A 101 -14.36 -4.81 -10.44
C PHE A 101 -15.78 -4.22 -10.53
N HIS A 102 -16.72 -4.71 -9.73
CA HIS A 102 -18.12 -4.27 -9.70
C HIS A 102 -18.45 -3.46 -8.43
N ALA A 103 -17.48 -3.30 -7.53
CA ALA A 103 -17.62 -2.46 -6.37
C ALA A 103 -17.54 -0.99 -6.77
N ASN A 104 -18.41 -0.19 -6.17
CA ASN A 104 -18.41 1.25 -6.33
C ASN A 104 -17.28 1.86 -5.50
N SER A 105 -16.46 2.70 -6.13
CA SER A 105 -15.27 3.33 -5.53
C SER A 105 -15.56 4.50 -4.59
N GLN A 106 -16.81 4.98 -4.51
CA GLN A 106 -17.17 6.08 -3.62
C GLN A 106 -16.92 5.70 -2.15
N MET A 107 -16.10 6.50 -1.49
CA MET A 107 -15.62 6.25 -0.13
C MET A 107 -16.75 6.20 0.91
N ASP A 108 -17.84 6.93 0.68
CA ASP A 108 -18.99 7.05 1.56
C ASP A 108 -20.13 6.07 1.23
N ASN A 109 -19.99 5.24 0.18
CA ASN A 109 -20.99 4.25 -0.20
C ASN A 109 -20.91 3.00 0.68
N ALA A 110 -21.53 3.08 1.86
CA ALA A 110 -21.63 2.00 2.84
C ALA A 110 -22.88 1.11 2.65
N THR A 111 -23.45 1.05 1.45
CA THR A 111 -24.61 0.18 1.18
C THR A 111 -24.22 -1.30 1.32
N GLN A 112 -25.14 -2.15 1.77
CA GLN A 112 -24.87 -3.59 1.93
C GLN A 112 -24.42 -4.24 0.62
N ALA A 113 -25.00 -3.83 -0.51
CA ALA A 113 -24.62 -4.29 -1.84
C ALA A 113 -23.16 -3.92 -2.16
N ASN A 114 -22.75 -2.67 -1.93
CA ASN A 114 -21.38 -2.25 -2.19
C ASN A 114 -20.37 -2.95 -1.27
N MET A 115 -20.71 -3.11 0.01
CA MET A 115 -19.86 -3.83 0.97
C MET A 115 -19.63 -5.29 0.58
N LEU A 116 -20.64 -5.97 0.02
CA LEU A 116 -20.50 -7.31 -0.53
C LEU A 116 -19.61 -7.32 -1.78
N ALA A 117 -19.83 -6.39 -2.71
CA ALA A 117 -18.99 -6.26 -3.90
C ALA A 117 -17.51 -5.99 -3.56
N LEU A 118 -17.22 -5.13 -2.58
CA LEU A 118 -15.86 -4.88 -2.07
C LEU A 118 -15.22 -6.15 -1.49
N LYS A 119 -16.00 -6.95 -0.76
CA LYS A 119 -15.54 -8.23 -0.22
C LYS A 119 -15.22 -9.22 -1.33
N ASP A 120 -16.07 -9.30 -2.35
CA ASP A 120 -15.88 -10.19 -3.50
C ASP A 120 -14.64 -9.78 -4.30
N ALA A 121 -14.43 -8.48 -4.51
CA ALA A 121 -13.22 -7.93 -5.13
C ALA A 121 -11.95 -8.32 -4.35
N ALA A 122 -11.97 -8.20 -3.02
CA ALA A 122 -10.86 -8.63 -2.17
C ALA A 122 -10.60 -10.15 -2.25
N GLN A 123 -11.66 -10.97 -2.25
CA GLN A 123 -11.54 -12.43 -2.39
C GLN A 123 -10.93 -12.81 -3.74
N LYS A 124 -11.39 -12.19 -4.82
CA LYS A 124 -10.85 -12.38 -6.17
C LYS A 124 -9.37 -12.00 -6.23
N PHE A 125 -8.99 -10.86 -5.67
CA PHE A 125 -7.60 -10.44 -5.58
C PHE A 125 -6.73 -11.47 -4.84
N VAL A 126 -7.20 -12.00 -3.71
CA VAL A 126 -6.50 -13.03 -2.93
C VAL A 126 -6.29 -14.32 -3.74
N ILE A 127 -7.31 -14.76 -4.47
CA ILE A 127 -7.25 -15.96 -5.31
C ILE A 127 -6.21 -15.77 -6.43
N GLU A 128 -6.24 -14.63 -7.11
CA GLU A 128 -5.36 -14.32 -8.24
C GLU A 128 -3.90 -14.08 -7.81
N HIS A 129 -3.69 -13.58 -6.60
CA HIS A 129 -2.37 -13.19 -6.09
C HIS A 129 -1.86 -14.10 -4.97
N LYS A 130 -2.38 -15.32 -4.86
CA LYS A 130 -2.04 -16.28 -3.78
C LYS A 130 -0.53 -16.50 -3.64
N ALA A 131 0.20 -16.64 -4.74
CA ALA A 131 1.65 -16.83 -4.73
C ALA A 131 2.39 -15.63 -4.09
N LYS A 132 1.99 -14.41 -4.46
CA LYS A 132 2.56 -13.16 -3.91
C LYS A 132 2.24 -13.03 -2.41
N LEU A 133 1.01 -13.32 -2.00
CA LEU A 133 0.62 -13.33 -0.58
C LEU A 133 1.43 -14.34 0.23
N ASN A 134 1.58 -15.57 -0.29
CA ASN A 134 2.38 -16.60 0.36
C ASN A 134 3.85 -16.19 0.50
N ALA A 135 4.43 -15.54 -0.52
CA ALA A 135 5.81 -15.05 -0.46
C ALA A 135 5.98 -13.97 0.64
N VAL A 136 5.01 -13.08 0.80
CA VAL A 136 5.00 -12.09 1.89
C VAL A 136 4.93 -12.79 3.25
N VAL A 137 4.00 -13.74 3.42
CA VAL A 137 3.86 -14.51 4.66
C VAL A 137 5.14 -15.26 5.00
N GLN A 138 5.76 -15.90 4.00
CA GLN A 138 7.02 -16.62 4.17
C GLN A 138 8.14 -15.69 4.66
N LYS A 139 8.34 -14.52 4.03
CA LYS A 139 9.32 -13.52 4.47
C LYS A 139 9.10 -13.10 5.94
N LEU A 140 7.84 -12.89 6.35
CA LEU A 140 7.52 -12.52 7.73
C LEU A 140 7.82 -13.64 8.74
N ILE A 141 7.54 -14.91 8.39
CA ILE A 141 7.81 -16.07 9.24
C ILE A 141 9.31 -16.33 9.37
N GLU A 142 10.06 -16.22 8.28
CA GLU A 142 11.52 -16.40 8.27
C GLU A 142 12.21 -15.38 9.18
N ASN A 143 11.81 -14.10 9.09
CA ASN A 143 12.35 -13.05 9.95
C ASN A 143 12.12 -13.35 11.45
N LYS A 144 10.91 -13.81 11.82
CA LYS A 144 10.61 -14.22 13.21
C LYS A 144 11.48 -15.38 13.69
N THR A 145 11.83 -16.32 12.80
CA THR A 145 12.63 -17.50 13.13
C THR A 145 14.10 -17.14 13.32
N ILE A 146 14.63 -16.20 12.54
CA ILE A 146 15.99 -15.66 12.68
C ILE A 146 16.15 -14.97 14.05
N ILE A 147 15.20 -14.12 14.43
CA ILE A 147 15.23 -13.42 15.74
C ILE A 147 15.25 -14.42 16.90
N LYS A 148 14.47 -15.52 16.82
CA LYS A 148 14.47 -16.56 17.87
C LYS A 148 15.80 -17.30 18.00
N LYS A 149 16.48 -17.58 16.89
CA LYS A 149 17.79 -18.25 16.92
C LYS A 149 18.92 -17.35 17.41
N ALA A 150 18.83 -16.05 17.20
CA ALA A 150 19.82 -15.08 17.66
C ALA A 150 19.72 -14.75 19.17
N THR A 151 18.61 -15.13 19.81
CA THR A 151 18.33 -14.85 21.23
C THR A 151 18.40 -16.09 22.14
N THR A 152 18.75 -17.25 21.58
CA THR A 152 19.06 -18.51 22.30
C THR A 152 20.53 -18.85 22.17
#